data_AF-A0A7J5P028-F1
#
_entry.id   AF-A0A7J5P028-F1
#
_cell.length_a   1.000
_cell.length_b   1.000
_cell.length_c   1.000
_cell.angle_alpha   90.00
_cell.angle_beta   90.00
_cell.angle_gamma   90.00
#
_symmetry.space_group_name_H-M   'P 1'
#
loop_
_entity.id
_entity.type
_entity.pdbx_description
1 polymer ?
#
loop_
_entity_poly.entity_id
_entity_poly.type
_entity_poly.pdbx_seq_one_letter_code
_entity_poly.pdbx_strand_id
1 'polypeptide(L)'
;MTDKNNESALLLRMNKEEQVSVLQEIGFTSVNENTPASDIAKYIRWAGGLLDLSFATIRIEDGVNVFFTAEEWNSLSANNRSKYLRIGVRIRADRRQFVIAKSDCTDDIGGRTFKWGAYGTDIRGVKNYGNGNQGLYETADGKQNTDAIIEATAGVKDNSGVVGAPAAEAAKNYKACTLELDGLEDKTEWYLPSEGELITIAKYKTEINELLSSVSGNQNIITTDWYWSSTEYDSSSAWCVSIPSGNVSTYNKTNAGRVRPVSAIDSLSL
;
A
#
# COMPACT_ATOMS: atom_id res chain seq x y z
N MET A 1 -8.23 32.97 -42.25
CA MET A 1 -7.66 32.97 -40.87
C MET A 1 -8.58 32.23 -39.89
N THR A 2 -9.89 32.29 -40.09
CA THR A 2 -10.93 31.52 -39.37
C THR A 2 -10.86 30.00 -39.54
N ASP A 3 -10.61 29.47 -40.75
CA ASP A 3 -10.57 28.01 -40.96
C ASP A 3 -9.43 27.30 -40.24
N LYS A 4 -8.22 27.86 -40.25
CA LYS A 4 -7.06 27.29 -39.54
C LYS A 4 -7.26 27.26 -38.03
N ASN A 5 -7.95 28.25 -37.47
CA ASN A 5 -8.27 28.29 -36.04
C ASN A 5 -9.32 27.23 -35.68
N ASN A 6 -10.28 26.97 -36.57
CA ASN A 6 -11.28 25.91 -36.39
C ASN A 6 -10.66 24.50 -36.49
N GLU A 7 -9.76 24.27 -37.45
CA GLU A 7 -8.98 23.02 -37.53
C GLU A 7 -8.11 22.80 -36.29
N SER A 8 -7.41 23.85 -35.84
CA SER A 8 -6.57 23.76 -34.63
C SER A 8 -7.39 23.44 -33.38
N ALA A 9 -8.58 24.05 -33.24
CA ALA A 9 -9.48 23.77 -32.13
C ALA A 9 -10.05 22.34 -32.17
N LEU A 10 -10.34 21.82 -33.36
CA LEU A 10 -10.79 20.44 -33.54
C LEU A 10 -9.71 19.44 -33.13
N LEU A 11 -8.47 19.64 -33.59
CA LEU A 11 -7.33 18.78 -33.24
C LEU A 11 -7.07 18.76 -31.72
N LEU A 12 -7.17 19.91 -31.06
CA LEU A 12 -7.03 20.00 -29.60
C LEU A 12 -8.11 19.21 -28.86
N ARG A 13 -9.36 19.22 -29.36
CA ARG A 13 -10.45 18.42 -28.80
C ARG A 13 -10.23 16.93 -28.99
N MET A 14 -9.85 16.50 -30.20
CA MET A 14 -9.55 15.09 -30.48
C MET A 14 -8.41 14.58 -29.61
N ASN A 15 -7.32 15.34 -29.47
CA ASN A 15 -6.20 14.97 -28.59
C ASN A 15 -6.64 14.84 -27.13
N LYS A 16 -7.55 15.71 -26.69
CA LYS A 16 -8.10 15.68 -25.33
C LYS A 16 -8.99 14.45 -25.11
N GLU A 17 -9.85 14.12 -26.06
CA GLU A 17 -10.71 12.93 -26.03
C GLU A 17 -9.87 11.65 -25.98
N GLU A 18 -8.81 11.57 -26.79
CA GLU A 18 -7.89 10.43 -26.79
C GLU A 18 -7.15 10.28 -25.45
N GLN A 19 -6.65 11.38 -24.88
CA GLN A 19 -6.03 11.36 -23.54
C GLN A 19 -7.01 10.88 -22.47
N VAL A 20 -8.26 11.34 -22.51
CA VAL A 20 -9.32 10.90 -21.59
C VAL A 20 -9.57 9.41 -21.76
N SER A 21 -9.71 8.91 -22.99
CA SER A 21 -9.93 7.49 -23.28
C SER A 21 -8.82 6.62 -22.71
N VAL A 22 -7.55 6.96 -22.99
CA VAL A 22 -6.39 6.20 -22.51
C VAL A 22 -6.33 6.19 -20.97
N LEU A 23 -6.62 7.32 -20.32
CA LEU A 23 -6.64 7.39 -18.85
C LEU A 23 -7.78 6.55 -18.24
N GLN A 24 -8.95 6.54 -18.86
CA GLN A 24 -10.07 5.70 -18.45
C GLN A 24 -9.75 4.20 -18.62
N GLU A 25 -9.14 3.81 -19.75
CA GLU A 25 -8.72 2.42 -20.04
C GLU A 25 -7.77 1.86 -18.99
N ILE A 26 -6.88 2.70 -18.44
CA ILE A 26 -5.91 2.29 -17.41
C ILE A 26 -6.45 2.43 -15.98
N GLY A 27 -7.72 2.78 -15.81
CA GLY A 27 -8.45 2.74 -14.54
C GLY A 27 -8.91 4.10 -13.97
N PHE A 28 -8.53 5.23 -14.56
CA PHE A 28 -8.95 6.57 -14.08
C PHE A 28 -10.34 6.95 -14.61
N THR A 29 -11.35 6.19 -14.21
CA THR A 29 -12.73 6.29 -14.72
C THR A 29 -13.42 7.64 -14.46
N SER A 30 -12.94 8.43 -13.50
CA SER A 30 -13.46 9.78 -13.22
C SER A 30 -12.98 10.85 -14.20
N VAL A 31 -11.92 10.57 -14.98
CA VAL A 31 -11.38 11.51 -15.97
C VAL A 31 -12.38 11.66 -17.11
N ASN A 32 -12.63 12.89 -17.54
CA ASN A 32 -13.56 13.22 -18.61
C ASN A 32 -13.11 14.49 -19.38
N GLU A 33 -13.87 14.86 -20.41
CA GLU A 33 -13.61 16.03 -21.26
C GLU A 33 -13.47 17.35 -20.48
N ASN A 34 -14.16 17.49 -19.34
CA ASN A 34 -14.11 18.67 -18.48
C ASN A 34 -12.94 18.65 -17.49
N THR A 35 -12.16 17.57 -17.43
CA THR A 35 -10.98 17.48 -16.56
C THR A 35 -9.96 18.55 -16.97
N PRO A 36 -9.48 19.41 -16.06
CA PRO A 36 -8.49 20.42 -16.39
C PRO A 36 -7.22 19.80 -17.00
N ALA A 37 -6.60 20.49 -17.96
CA ALA A 37 -5.36 19.99 -18.58
C ALA A 37 -4.21 19.81 -17.56
N SER A 38 -4.17 20.64 -16.51
CA SER A 38 -3.24 20.50 -15.39
C SER A 38 -3.44 19.18 -14.63
N ASP A 39 -4.67 18.70 -14.53
CA ASP A 39 -5.01 17.47 -13.84
C ASP A 39 -4.73 16.25 -14.71
N ILE A 40 -4.90 16.34 -16.04
CA ILE A 40 -4.42 15.31 -16.96
C ILE A 40 -2.92 15.05 -16.78
N ALA A 41 -2.11 16.11 -16.65
CA ALA A 41 -0.68 15.97 -16.39
C ALA A 41 -0.39 15.25 -15.06
N LYS A 42 -1.21 15.47 -14.02
CA LYS A 42 -1.11 14.74 -12.75
C LYS A 42 -1.51 13.27 -12.90
N TYR A 43 -2.58 12.96 -13.63
CA TYR A 43 -2.97 11.58 -13.92
C TYR A 43 -1.89 10.83 -14.71
N ILE A 44 -1.26 11.48 -15.69
CA ILE A 44 -0.11 10.91 -16.43
C ILE A 44 1.06 10.64 -15.48
N ARG A 45 1.38 11.59 -14.58
CA ARG A 45 2.42 11.39 -13.56
C ARG A 45 2.10 10.21 -12.65
N TRP A 46 0.87 10.14 -12.16
CA TRP A 46 0.40 9.03 -11.33
C TRP A 46 0.46 7.70 -12.10
N ALA A 47 0.23 7.73 -13.42
CA ALA A 47 0.22 6.53 -14.21
C ALA A 47 1.57 5.82 -14.31
N GLY A 48 2.66 6.60 -14.37
CA GLY A 48 4.02 6.08 -14.60
C GLY A 48 4.99 6.26 -13.44
N GLY A 49 4.57 6.85 -12.33
CA GLY A 49 5.45 7.09 -11.19
C GLY A 49 4.75 7.64 -9.97
N LEU A 50 5.54 8.26 -9.08
CA LEU A 50 5.04 8.86 -7.86
C LEU A 50 4.30 10.16 -8.18
N LEU A 51 3.01 10.18 -7.91
CA LEU A 51 2.22 11.40 -7.92
C LEU A 51 2.54 12.22 -6.67
N ASP A 52 2.28 11.64 -5.50
CA ASP A 52 2.57 12.22 -4.20
C ASP A 52 2.54 11.21 -3.06
N LEU A 53 3.04 11.68 -1.91
CA LEU A 53 2.88 11.07 -0.60
C LEU A 53 2.10 12.03 0.31
N SER A 54 1.31 11.50 1.21
CA SER A 54 0.54 12.30 2.17
C SER A 54 0.47 11.58 3.52
N PHE A 55 0.39 12.32 4.62
CA PHE A 55 0.03 11.73 5.91
C PHE A 55 -1.34 11.10 5.81
N ALA A 56 -1.45 9.83 6.17
CA ALA A 56 -2.74 9.19 6.40
C ALA A 56 -3.13 9.41 7.87
N THR A 57 -4.28 10.04 8.07
CA THR A 57 -4.80 10.36 9.40
C THR A 57 -6.24 9.92 9.55
N ILE A 58 -6.67 9.70 10.78
CA ILE A 58 -8.07 9.55 11.14
C ILE A 58 -8.49 10.78 11.94
N ARG A 59 -9.57 11.43 11.55
CA ARG A 59 -10.17 12.51 12.33
C ARG A 59 -10.89 11.92 13.54
N ILE A 60 -10.57 12.41 14.74
CA ILE A 60 -11.09 11.87 16.01
C ILE A 60 -12.61 12.05 16.12
N GLU A 61 -13.14 13.16 15.59
CA GLU A 61 -14.56 13.53 15.69
C GLU A 61 -15.50 12.47 15.10
N ASP A 62 -15.15 11.90 13.94
CA ASP A 62 -16.03 11.03 13.16
C ASP A 62 -15.36 9.74 12.65
N GLY A 63 -14.07 9.56 12.92
CA GLY A 63 -13.33 8.37 12.50
C GLY A 63 -13.02 8.33 10.99
N VAL A 64 -13.15 9.45 10.28
CA VAL A 64 -12.94 9.50 8.83
C VAL A 64 -11.46 9.65 8.49
N ASN A 65 -11.01 8.91 7.47
CA ASN A 65 -9.67 9.06 6.91
C ASN A 65 -9.52 10.41 6.22
N VAL A 66 -8.49 11.18 6.60
CA VAL A 66 -8.13 12.46 6.00
C VAL A 66 -6.65 12.44 5.65
N PHE A 67 -6.31 12.94 4.46
CA PHE A 67 -4.94 12.97 3.96
C PHE A 67 -4.43 14.40 3.92
N PHE A 68 -3.18 14.59 4.35
CA PHE A 68 -2.52 15.90 4.33
C PHE A 68 -1.17 15.78 3.63
N THR A 69 -0.89 16.70 2.71
CA THR A 69 0.50 16.95 2.29
C THR A 69 1.34 17.41 3.48
N ALA A 70 2.66 17.33 3.34
CA ALA A 70 3.56 17.84 4.37
C ALA A 70 3.34 19.33 4.65
N GLU A 71 3.08 20.12 3.60
CA GLU A 71 2.81 21.55 3.71
C GLU A 71 1.49 21.82 4.44
N GLU A 72 0.39 21.18 4.03
CA GLU A 72 -0.91 21.34 4.68
C GLU A 72 -0.84 20.96 6.16
N TRP A 73 -0.24 19.82 6.48
CA TRP A 73 -0.08 19.37 7.86
C TRP A 73 0.71 20.37 8.70
N ASN A 74 1.82 20.88 8.14
CA ASN A 74 2.67 21.85 8.82
C ASN A 74 2.03 23.25 8.93
N SER A 75 1.07 23.59 8.07
CA SER A 75 0.30 24.82 8.17
C SER A 75 -0.77 24.78 9.28
N LEU A 76 -1.23 23.59 9.69
CA LEU A 76 -2.21 23.45 10.77
C LEU A 76 -1.62 23.89 12.11
N SER A 77 -2.42 24.60 12.91
CA SER A 77 -2.12 24.89 14.31
C SER A 77 -2.08 23.60 15.14
N ALA A 78 -1.37 23.62 16.27
CA ALA A 78 -1.31 22.46 17.18
C ALA A 78 -2.72 21.97 17.60
N ASN A 79 -3.65 22.89 17.85
CA ASN A 79 -5.04 22.58 18.22
C ASN A 79 -5.85 21.95 17.06
N ASN A 80 -5.48 22.22 15.81
CA ASN A 80 -6.10 21.54 14.67
C ASN A 80 -5.45 20.18 14.43
N ARG A 81 -4.13 20.06 14.59
CA ARG A 81 -3.44 18.76 14.48
C ARG A 81 -3.89 17.76 15.54
N SER A 82 -4.20 18.20 16.76
CA SER A 82 -4.68 17.34 17.84
C SER A 82 -6.05 16.71 17.58
N LYS A 83 -6.77 17.13 16.53
CA LYS A 83 -8.04 16.51 16.09
C LYS A 83 -7.84 15.29 15.20
N TYR A 84 -6.59 14.97 14.86
CA TYR A 84 -6.25 13.90 13.93
C TYR A 84 -5.22 12.94 14.55
N LEU A 85 -5.47 11.65 14.41
CA LEU A 85 -4.51 10.60 14.71
C LEU A 85 -3.79 10.19 13.44
N ARG A 86 -2.46 10.18 13.47
CA ARG A 86 -1.65 9.70 12.35
C ARG A 86 -1.62 8.17 12.38
N ILE A 87 -1.98 7.56 11.25
CA ILE A 87 -2.02 6.11 11.10
C ILE A 87 -0.98 5.58 10.12
N GLY A 88 -0.45 6.44 9.25
CA GLY A 88 0.50 6.00 8.23
C GLY A 88 0.81 7.05 7.16
N VAL A 89 1.23 6.55 6.01
CA VAL A 89 1.49 7.34 4.79
C VAL A 89 0.64 6.80 3.66
N ARG A 90 -0.14 7.67 3.03
CA ARG A 90 -0.76 7.36 1.74
C ARG A 90 0.26 7.53 0.64
N ILE A 91 0.36 6.54 -0.23
CA ILE A 91 1.13 6.62 -1.47
C ILE A 91 0.18 6.63 -2.66
N ARG A 92 0.43 7.53 -3.62
CA ARG A 92 -0.18 7.52 -4.95
C ARG A 92 0.92 7.33 -5.98
N ALA A 93 1.08 6.12 -6.49
CA ALA A 93 2.12 5.80 -7.46
C ALA A 93 1.72 4.68 -8.40
N ASP A 94 2.25 4.70 -9.63
CA ASP A 94 2.12 3.61 -10.60
C ASP A 94 0.65 3.12 -10.79
N ARG A 95 -0.30 4.07 -10.90
CA ARG A 95 -1.77 3.85 -10.97
C ARG A 95 -2.40 3.18 -9.76
N ARG A 96 -1.75 3.23 -8.60
CA ARG A 96 -2.25 2.67 -7.36
C ARG A 96 -2.32 3.72 -6.27
N GLN A 97 -3.16 3.43 -5.28
CA GLN A 97 -3.18 4.16 -4.03
C GLN A 97 -3.50 3.23 -2.87
N PHE A 98 -2.70 3.36 -1.81
CA PHE A 98 -2.90 2.62 -0.57
C PHE A 98 -2.24 3.37 0.59
N VAL A 99 -2.55 2.96 1.81
CA VAL A 99 -1.93 3.46 3.04
C VAL A 99 -0.91 2.44 3.52
N ILE A 100 0.28 2.90 3.85
CA ILE A 100 1.32 2.13 4.54
C ILE A 100 1.21 2.44 6.03
N ALA A 101 1.18 1.42 6.87
CA ALA A 101 1.14 1.57 8.32
C ALA A 101 2.31 2.41 8.86
N LYS A 102 2.05 3.21 9.90
CA LYS A 102 3.10 4.06 10.50
C LYS A 102 4.24 3.27 11.14
N SER A 103 4.05 2.01 11.51
CA SER A 103 5.09 1.16 12.13
C SER A 103 5.02 -0.28 11.64
N ASP A 104 6.12 -1.02 11.81
CA ASP A 104 6.11 -2.48 11.65
C ASP A 104 5.19 -3.12 12.69
N CYS A 105 4.72 -4.33 12.41
CA CYS A 105 4.08 -5.17 13.42
C CYS A 105 5.10 -5.58 14.49
N THR A 106 4.61 -5.71 15.72
CA THR A 106 5.34 -6.28 16.86
C THR A 106 4.46 -7.32 17.55
N ASP A 107 5.04 -8.40 18.03
CA ASP A 107 4.34 -9.35 18.88
C ASP A 107 4.25 -8.84 20.34
N ASP A 108 3.53 -9.57 21.19
CA ASP A 108 3.26 -9.19 22.59
C ASP A 108 4.52 -9.08 23.47
N ILE A 109 5.65 -9.65 23.03
CA ILE A 109 6.94 -9.58 23.74
C ILE A 109 7.93 -8.63 23.05
N GLY A 110 7.47 -7.88 22.04
CA GLY A 110 8.27 -6.90 21.30
C GLY A 110 9.15 -7.48 20.19
N GLY A 111 9.00 -8.76 19.87
CA GLY A 111 9.54 -9.38 18.67
C GLY A 111 8.95 -8.74 17.41
N ARG A 112 9.74 -8.67 16.34
CA ARG A 112 9.40 -7.87 15.15
C ARG A 112 9.41 -8.66 13.84
N THR A 113 9.52 -9.98 13.94
CA THR A 113 9.62 -10.88 12.79
C THR A 113 8.63 -12.01 12.95
N PHE A 114 7.90 -12.32 11.88
CA PHE A 114 6.83 -13.29 11.87
C PHE A 114 7.10 -14.36 10.82
N LYS A 115 6.78 -15.61 11.14
CA LYS A 115 6.77 -16.66 10.12
C LYS A 115 5.59 -16.45 9.17
N TRP A 116 5.77 -16.80 7.90
CA TRP A 116 4.69 -16.73 6.94
C TRP A 116 3.58 -17.75 7.29
N GLY A 117 3.98 -18.97 7.68
CA GLY A 117 3.07 -20.06 8.07
C GLY A 117 2.70 -20.97 6.92
N ALA A 118 1.75 -21.88 7.11
CA ALA A 118 1.26 -22.80 6.06
C ALA A 118 2.33 -23.61 5.32
N TYR A 119 3.47 -23.91 5.93
CA TYR A 119 4.54 -24.65 5.27
C TYR A 119 4.08 -26.06 4.83
N GLY A 120 4.29 -26.36 3.54
CA GLY A 120 3.84 -27.60 2.90
C GLY A 120 2.39 -27.58 2.44
N THR A 121 1.72 -26.43 2.51
CA THR A 121 0.35 -26.22 2.00
C THR A 121 0.33 -25.13 0.95
N ASP A 122 -0.33 -25.43 -0.17
CA ASP A 122 -0.63 -24.50 -1.24
C ASP A 122 -1.96 -23.79 -0.94
N ILE A 123 -1.98 -22.46 -0.88
CA ILE A 123 -3.17 -21.73 -0.43
C ILE A 123 -4.13 -21.53 -1.59
N ARG A 124 -5.28 -22.21 -1.53
CA ARG A 124 -6.35 -22.05 -2.53
C ARG A 124 -6.81 -20.60 -2.58
N GLY A 125 -6.84 -20.03 -3.78
CA GLY A 125 -7.28 -18.64 -4.00
C GLY A 125 -6.14 -17.63 -3.98
N VAL A 126 -4.93 -18.02 -3.56
CA VAL A 126 -3.71 -17.23 -3.74
C VAL A 126 -3.00 -17.74 -4.98
N LYS A 127 -2.66 -16.83 -5.91
CA LYS A 127 -1.98 -17.21 -7.14
C LYS A 127 -0.48 -17.45 -6.87
N ASN A 128 0.01 -18.62 -7.28
CA ASN A 128 1.43 -18.90 -7.36
C ASN A 128 2.04 -18.23 -8.59
N TYR A 129 2.97 -17.30 -8.37
CA TYR A 129 3.70 -16.66 -9.47
C TYR A 129 4.89 -17.49 -9.97
N GLY A 130 5.29 -18.51 -9.19
CA GLY A 130 6.17 -19.61 -9.61
C GLY A 130 7.37 -19.22 -10.45
N ASN A 131 7.79 -20.12 -11.33
CA ASN A 131 8.95 -19.90 -12.20
C ASN A 131 8.55 -19.08 -13.43
N GLY A 132 9.00 -17.82 -13.52
CA GLY A 132 8.74 -16.90 -14.64
C GLY A 132 8.18 -15.53 -14.23
N ASN A 133 7.63 -15.41 -13.02
CA ASN A 133 7.26 -14.15 -12.33
C ASN A 133 6.39 -13.17 -13.14
N GLN A 134 5.68 -13.63 -14.18
CA GLN A 134 4.87 -12.75 -15.03
C GLN A 134 3.70 -12.18 -14.23
N GLY A 135 3.63 -10.85 -14.14
CA GLY A 135 2.58 -10.15 -13.40
C GLY A 135 2.87 -9.95 -11.90
N LEU A 136 4.06 -10.35 -11.40
CA LEU A 136 4.38 -10.31 -9.97
C LEU A 136 4.44 -8.89 -9.40
N TYR A 137 4.97 -7.93 -10.16
CA TYR A 137 5.06 -6.53 -9.70
C TYR A 137 3.75 -5.77 -9.93
N GLU A 138 2.88 -6.35 -10.75
CA GLU A 138 1.56 -5.85 -11.10
C GLU A 138 0.48 -6.24 -10.07
N THR A 139 0.79 -7.04 -9.05
CA THR A 139 -0.17 -7.45 -8.03
C THR A 139 -0.66 -6.30 -7.16
N ALA A 140 -1.94 -6.38 -6.77
CA ALA A 140 -2.61 -5.46 -5.84
C ALA A 140 -3.71 -6.21 -5.05
N ASP A 141 -3.50 -7.50 -4.85
CA ASP A 141 -4.42 -8.48 -4.27
C ASP A 141 -4.08 -8.77 -2.80
N GLY A 142 -3.31 -7.90 -2.13
CA GLY A 142 -2.80 -8.13 -0.77
C GLY A 142 -3.90 -8.40 0.25
N LYS A 143 -5.02 -7.67 0.16
CA LYS A 143 -6.19 -7.88 1.02
C LYS A 143 -6.80 -9.26 0.81
N GLN A 144 -7.07 -9.61 -0.45
CA GLN A 144 -7.70 -10.88 -0.84
C GLN A 144 -6.80 -12.06 -0.46
N ASN A 145 -5.50 -11.95 -0.72
CA ASN A 145 -4.50 -12.94 -0.35
C ASN A 145 -4.42 -13.11 1.17
N THR A 146 -4.36 -12.02 1.93
CA THR A 146 -4.32 -12.06 3.40
C THR A 146 -5.57 -12.76 3.96
N ASP A 147 -6.75 -12.39 3.47
CA ASP A 147 -8.02 -12.97 3.90
C ASP A 147 -8.05 -14.49 3.59
N ALA A 148 -7.64 -14.90 2.39
CA ALA A 148 -7.57 -16.31 1.98
C ALA A 148 -6.53 -17.13 2.79
N ILE A 149 -5.36 -16.55 3.07
CA ILE A 149 -4.30 -17.19 3.87
C ILE A 149 -4.80 -17.46 5.30
N ILE A 150 -5.42 -16.46 5.93
CA ILE A 150 -5.93 -16.60 7.30
C ILE A 150 -7.06 -17.64 7.33
N GLU A 151 -8.00 -17.59 6.39
CA GLU A 151 -9.09 -18.56 6.30
C GLU A 151 -8.57 -20.00 6.13
N ALA A 152 -7.61 -20.21 5.23
CA ALA A 152 -7.07 -21.54 4.94
C ALA A 152 -6.23 -22.12 6.09
N THR A 153 -5.70 -21.28 6.99
CA THR A 153 -4.75 -21.70 8.03
C THR A 153 -5.33 -21.66 9.45
N ALA A 154 -6.54 -21.13 9.63
CA ALA A 154 -7.18 -20.95 10.93
C ALA A 154 -7.18 -22.23 11.77
N GLY A 155 -6.42 -22.24 12.87
CA GLY A 155 -6.30 -23.37 13.79
C GLY A 155 -5.55 -24.60 13.22
N VAL A 156 -5.01 -24.51 12.01
CA VAL A 156 -4.25 -25.58 11.36
C VAL A 156 -2.79 -25.46 11.73
N LYS A 157 -2.16 -26.59 12.07
CA LYS A 157 -0.72 -26.71 12.27
C LYS A 157 -0.06 -27.19 10.98
N ASP A 158 0.92 -26.44 10.49
CA ASP A 158 1.65 -26.78 9.28
C ASP A 158 2.73 -27.86 9.50
N ASN A 159 3.40 -28.30 8.42
CA ASN A 159 4.40 -29.36 8.46
C ASN A 159 5.67 -28.99 9.25
N SER A 160 5.83 -27.73 9.63
CA SER A 160 6.93 -27.23 10.48
C SER A 160 6.51 -27.00 11.94
N GLY A 161 5.23 -27.21 12.26
CA GLY A 161 4.66 -27.03 13.58
C GLY A 161 4.11 -25.64 13.88
N VAL A 162 4.08 -24.73 12.90
CA VAL A 162 3.49 -23.38 13.05
C VAL A 162 1.97 -23.48 12.94
N VAL A 163 1.26 -22.83 13.86
CA VAL A 163 -0.20 -22.73 13.81
C VAL A 163 -0.58 -21.44 13.10
N GLY A 164 -1.53 -21.52 12.16
CA GLY A 164 -2.01 -20.34 11.45
C GLY A 164 -1.00 -19.75 10.48
N ALA A 165 -1.15 -18.45 10.24
CA ALA A 165 -0.27 -17.66 9.38
C ALA A 165 0.18 -16.38 10.11
N PRO A 166 1.21 -16.46 10.98
CA PRO A 166 1.56 -15.39 11.90
C PRO A 166 1.82 -14.04 11.22
N ALA A 167 2.41 -14.01 10.03
CA ALA A 167 2.65 -12.77 9.30
C ALA A 167 1.35 -12.11 8.80
N ALA A 168 0.43 -12.89 8.25
CA ALA A 168 -0.87 -12.42 7.77
C ALA A 168 -1.76 -11.97 8.94
N GLU A 169 -1.79 -12.77 10.01
CA GLU A 169 -2.53 -12.46 11.24
C GLU A 169 -1.99 -11.19 11.92
N ALA A 170 -0.67 -11.04 12.02
CA ALA A 170 -0.05 -9.84 12.58
C ALA A 170 -0.42 -8.58 11.77
N ALA A 171 -0.50 -8.69 10.44
CA ALA A 171 -0.93 -7.58 9.61
C ALA A 171 -2.42 -7.27 9.81
N LYS A 172 -3.27 -8.29 9.83
CA LYS A 172 -4.72 -8.16 10.01
C LYS A 172 -5.10 -7.58 11.37
N ASN A 173 -4.35 -7.92 12.40
CA ASN A 173 -4.57 -7.47 13.78
C ASN A 173 -3.87 -6.15 14.12
N TYR A 174 -3.11 -5.57 13.18
CA TYR A 174 -2.45 -4.30 13.42
C TYR A 174 -3.45 -3.19 13.75
N LYS A 175 -3.09 -2.36 14.72
CA LYS A 175 -3.83 -1.17 15.12
C LYS A 175 -2.87 0.01 15.18
N ALA A 176 -3.13 1.02 14.36
CA ALA A 176 -2.35 2.24 14.38
C ALA A 176 -2.70 3.12 15.60
N CYS A 177 -3.92 3.02 16.12
CA CYS A 177 -4.34 3.67 17.35
C CYS A 177 -5.35 2.80 18.10
N THR A 178 -5.43 2.98 19.42
CA THR A 178 -6.37 2.24 20.28
C THR A 178 -7.22 3.19 21.10
N LEU A 179 -8.41 2.73 21.50
CA LEU A 179 -9.29 3.51 22.36
C LEU A 179 -8.61 3.91 23.68
N GLU A 180 -7.82 3.02 24.26
CA GLU A 180 -7.14 3.22 25.55
C GLU A 180 -6.05 4.30 25.49
N LEU A 181 -5.23 4.31 24.44
CA LEU A 181 -4.08 5.21 24.33
C LEU A 181 -4.41 6.51 23.61
N ASP A 182 -5.27 6.44 22.60
CA ASP A 182 -5.49 7.55 21.65
C ASP A 182 -6.91 8.09 21.68
N GLY A 183 -7.83 7.45 22.41
CA GLY A 183 -9.25 7.84 22.46
C GLY A 183 -10.06 7.48 21.21
N LEU A 184 -9.48 6.70 20.29
CA LEU A 184 -10.14 6.20 19.09
C LEU A 184 -9.61 4.81 18.72
N GLU A 185 -10.54 3.89 18.48
CA GLU A 185 -10.20 2.56 17.98
C GLU A 185 -9.95 2.57 16.47
N ASP A 186 -8.80 2.03 16.03
CA ASP A 186 -8.47 1.91 14.62
C ASP A 186 -9.38 0.86 13.93
N LYS A 187 -10.18 1.33 12.98
CA LYS A 187 -11.08 0.51 12.14
C LYS A 187 -10.52 0.25 10.74
N THR A 188 -9.29 0.69 10.46
CA THR A 188 -8.65 0.46 9.17
C THR A 188 -8.51 -1.04 8.92
N GLU A 189 -8.84 -1.47 7.70
CA GLU A 189 -8.67 -2.85 7.27
C GLU A 189 -7.24 -3.08 6.81
N TRP A 190 -6.35 -3.34 7.77
CA TRP A 190 -4.96 -3.67 7.49
C TRP A 190 -4.81 -5.09 6.93
N TYR A 191 -3.84 -5.27 6.04
CA TYR A 191 -3.47 -6.55 5.46
C TYR A 191 -1.98 -6.63 5.13
N LEU A 192 -1.48 -7.84 4.90
CA LEU A 192 -0.11 -8.09 4.48
C LEU A 192 0.00 -7.68 3.00
N PRO A 193 0.92 -6.78 2.60
CA PRO A 193 0.98 -6.27 1.23
C PRO A 193 1.24 -7.40 0.24
N SER A 194 0.64 -7.33 -0.95
CA SER A 194 1.08 -8.12 -2.09
C SER A 194 2.49 -7.71 -2.54
N GLU A 195 3.14 -8.53 -3.36
CA GLU A 195 4.51 -8.26 -3.82
C GLU A 195 4.59 -6.94 -4.61
N GLY A 196 3.61 -6.67 -5.46
CA GLY A 196 3.44 -5.42 -6.19
C GLY A 196 3.26 -4.19 -5.29
N GLU A 197 2.55 -4.29 -4.17
CA GLU A 197 2.47 -3.20 -3.19
C GLU A 197 3.81 -3.02 -2.47
N LEU A 198 4.45 -4.12 -2.08
CA LEU A 198 5.70 -4.11 -1.32
C LEU A 198 6.89 -3.58 -2.13
N ILE A 199 6.97 -3.92 -3.43
CA ILE A 199 8.01 -3.37 -4.31
C ILE A 199 7.78 -1.88 -4.58
N THR A 200 6.53 -1.41 -4.64
CA THR A 200 6.23 0.04 -4.68
C THR A 200 6.74 0.74 -3.42
N ILE A 201 6.57 0.13 -2.24
CA ILE A 201 7.14 0.66 -0.98
C ILE A 201 8.67 0.73 -1.06
N ALA A 202 9.33 -0.31 -1.58
CA ALA A 202 10.78 -0.32 -1.73
C ALA A 202 11.28 0.75 -2.71
N LYS A 203 10.59 0.92 -3.85
CA LYS A 203 10.90 1.90 -4.90
C LYS A 203 10.88 3.33 -4.37
N TYR A 204 9.95 3.67 -3.47
CA TYR A 204 9.76 5.01 -2.93
C TYR A 204 10.14 5.12 -1.45
N LYS A 205 10.98 4.20 -0.96
CA LYS A 205 11.37 4.12 0.46
C LYS A 205 11.94 5.43 0.99
N THR A 206 12.78 6.10 0.20
CA THR A 206 13.45 7.34 0.61
C THR A 206 12.41 8.41 0.92
N GLU A 207 11.51 8.67 -0.02
CA GLU A 207 10.44 9.66 0.09
C GLU A 207 9.46 9.31 1.23
N ILE A 208 9.12 8.02 1.38
CA ILE A 208 8.28 7.54 2.48
C ILE A 208 8.96 7.79 3.83
N ASN A 209 10.25 7.46 3.95
CA ASN A 209 10.99 7.63 5.20
C ASN A 209 11.21 9.11 5.53
N GLU A 210 11.41 9.98 4.55
CA GLU A 210 11.48 11.43 4.75
C GLU A 210 10.17 11.95 5.35
N LEU A 211 9.02 11.54 4.79
CA LEU A 211 7.71 11.94 5.29
C LEU A 211 7.45 11.39 6.70
N LEU A 212 7.74 10.11 6.96
CA LEU A 212 7.59 9.49 8.29
C LEU A 212 8.47 10.17 9.35
N SER A 213 9.70 10.53 8.98
CA SER A 213 10.68 11.15 9.89
C SER A 213 10.32 12.59 10.23
N SER A 214 9.73 13.32 9.29
CA SER A 214 9.45 14.76 9.42
C SER A 214 8.53 15.14 10.60
N VAL A 215 7.81 14.18 11.20
CA VAL A 215 6.84 14.46 12.28
C VAL A 215 6.92 13.49 13.48
N SER A 216 7.70 12.41 13.39
CA SER A 216 7.69 11.33 14.40
C SER A 216 9.09 10.92 14.91
N GLY A 217 10.15 11.47 14.31
CA GLY A 217 11.51 10.98 14.52
C GLY A 217 11.76 9.60 13.87
N ASN A 218 13.00 9.12 13.98
CA ASN A 218 13.48 7.95 13.22
C ASN A 218 13.00 6.59 13.74
N GLN A 219 12.11 6.52 14.74
CA GLN A 219 11.74 5.26 15.39
C GLN A 219 10.88 4.35 14.49
N ASN A 220 10.22 4.93 13.49
CA ASN A 220 9.18 4.28 12.70
C ASN A 220 9.53 4.16 11.20
N ILE A 221 10.75 4.54 10.82
CA ILE A 221 11.22 4.42 9.45
C ILE A 221 11.17 2.96 8.99
N ILE A 222 10.94 2.76 7.71
CA ILE A 222 11.08 1.46 7.09
C ILE A 222 12.56 1.10 7.14
N THR A 223 12.85 0.01 7.84
CA THR A 223 14.21 -0.42 8.19
C THR A 223 14.99 -0.92 6.96
N THR A 224 16.21 -1.37 7.19
CA THR A 224 17.03 -2.02 6.17
C THR A 224 16.86 -3.55 6.12
N ASP A 225 15.79 -4.09 6.70
CA ASP A 225 15.50 -5.53 6.63
C ASP A 225 14.67 -5.89 5.39
N TRP A 226 14.43 -7.19 5.22
CA TRP A 226 13.49 -7.74 4.24
C TRP A 226 12.11 -7.97 4.87
N TYR A 227 11.07 -7.86 4.04
CA TYR A 227 9.66 -7.86 4.44
C TYR A 227 8.89 -8.92 3.68
N TRP A 228 7.98 -9.60 4.36
CA TRP A 228 7.07 -10.54 3.73
C TRP A 228 6.03 -9.82 2.86
N SER A 229 5.73 -10.41 1.71
CA SER A 229 4.47 -10.16 1.03
C SER A 229 3.46 -11.28 1.27
N SER A 230 2.20 -11.03 0.95
CA SER A 230 1.14 -12.04 0.94
C SER A 230 1.18 -12.92 -0.30
N THR A 231 2.16 -12.75 -1.18
CA THR A 231 2.20 -13.42 -2.48
C THR A 231 2.92 -14.75 -2.37
N GLU A 232 2.26 -15.82 -2.79
CA GLU A 232 2.79 -17.18 -2.70
C GLU A 232 3.68 -17.50 -3.91
N TYR A 233 4.77 -18.24 -3.65
CA TYR A 233 5.60 -18.82 -4.70
C TYR A 233 5.17 -20.25 -4.99
N ASP A 234 5.06 -21.05 -3.92
CA ASP A 234 4.57 -22.43 -3.91
C ASP A 234 4.16 -22.85 -2.48
N SER A 235 3.88 -24.15 -2.27
CA SER A 235 3.51 -24.70 -0.96
C SER A 235 4.56 -24.49 0.14
N SER A 236 5.81 -24.22 -0.20
CA SER A 236 6.95 -24.16 0.71
C SER A 236 7.51 -22.75 0.90
N SER A 237 7.30 -21.87 -0.07
CA SER A 237 7.97 -20.56 -0.16
C SER A 237 6.99 -19.43 -0.47
N ALA A 238 7.32 -18.23 -0.01
CA ALA A 238 6.59 -17.00 -0.31
C ALA A 238 7.56 -15.92 -0.79
N TRP A 239 7.01 -14.91 -1.47
CA TRP A 239 7.77 -13.77 -1.96
C TRP A 239 8.04 -12.75 -0.85
N CYS A 240 9.13 -12.02 -1.03
CA CYS A 240 9.55 -10.97 -0.13
C CYS A 240 10.42 -9.95 -0.86
N VAL A 241 10.52 -8.76 -0.26
CA VAL A 241 11.41 -7.70 -0.73
C VAL A 241 12.42 -7.34 0.35
N SER A 242 13.70 -7.36 -0.01
CA SER A 242 14.75 -6.66 0.72
C SER A 242 14.66 -5.16 0.44
N ILE A 243 14.11 -4.41 1.39
CA ILE A 243 13.82 -2.99 1.22
C ILE A 243 15.07 -2.10 0.95
N PRO A 244 16.28 -2.36 1.49
CA PRO A 244 17.47 -1.56 1.15
C PRO A 244 17.79 -1.49 -0.35
N SER A 245 17.60 -2.60 -1.05
CA SER A 245 18.06 -2.77 -2.44
C SER A 245 16.90 -2.97 -3.41
N GLY A 246 15.67 -3.09 -2.92
CA GLY A 246 14.52 -3.52 -3.72
C GLY A 246 14.67 -4.94 -4.28
N ASN A 247 15.56 -5.76 -3.70
CA ASN A 247 15.78 -7.12 -4.18
C ASN A 247 14.59 -8.00 -3.81
N VAL A 248 13.91 -8.47 -4.85
CA VAL A 248 12.79 -9.42 -4.76
C VAL A 248 13.36 -10.83 -4.72
N SER A 249 12.94 -11.63 -3.73
CA SER A 249 13.39 -13.00 -3.57
C SER A 249 12.31 -13.85 -2.92
N THR A 250 12.53 -15.16 -2.89
CA THR A 250 11.65 -16.11 -2.19
C THR A 250 12.37 -16.67 -0.98
N TYR A 251 11.66 -16.79 0.14
CA TYR A 251 12.14 -17.54 1.30
C TYR A 251 11.16 -18.63 1.69
N ASN A 252 11.68 -19.62 2.41
CA ASN A 252 10.88 -20.67 2.99
C ASN A 252 9.90 -20.06 4.01
N LYS A 253 8.64 -20.48 3.97
CA LYS A 253 7.56 -19.98 4.83
C LYS A 253 7.82 -20.16 6.34
N THR A 254 8.78 -21.01 6.70
CA THR A 254 9.23 -21.24 8.08
C THR A 254 10.19 -20.15 8.61
N ASN A 255 10.76 -19.33 7.73
CA ASN A 255 11.62 -18.21 8.12
C ASN A 255 10.79 -17.06 8.72
N ALA A 256 11.38 -16.33 9.67
CA ALA A 256 10.74 -15.15 10.25
C ALA A 256 11.23 -13.87 9.56
N GLY A 257 10.31 -13.03 9.11
CA GLY A 257 10.56 -11.79 8.36
C GLY A 257 9.72 -10.63 8.88
N ARG A 258 10.04 -9.40 8.46
CA ARG A 258 9.30 -8.21 8.89
C ARG A 258 7.92 -8.15 8.24
N VAL A 259 6.99 -7.49 8.92
CA VAL A 259 5.63 -7.21 8.42
C VAL A 259 5.36 -5.72 8.59
N ARG A 260 5.08 -5.03 7.48
CA ARG A 260 4.59 -3.66 7.44
C ARG A 260 3.22 -3.68 6.77
N PRO A 261 2.13 -3.55 7.53
CA PRO A 261 0.79 -3.65 6.96
C PRO A 261 0.49 -2.50 6.00
N VAL A 262 -0.43 -2.77 5.08
CA VAL A 262 -1.01 -1.75 4.20
C VAL A 262 -2.54 -1.83 4.24
N SER A 263 -3.21 -0.78 3.76
CA SER A 263 -4.67 -0.71 3.62
C SER A 263 -5.03 -0.14 2.26
N ALA A 264 -6.03 -0.72 1.61
CA ALA A 264 -6.44 -0.40 0.26
C ALA A 264 -7.16 0.95 0.22
N ILE A 265 -7.04 1.65 -0.91
CA ILE A 265 -7.93 2.75 -1.27
C ILE A 265 -8.38 2.54 -2.71
N ASP A 266 -9.65 2.19 -2.88
CA ASP A 266 -10.18 1.72 -4.18
C ASP A 266 -10.42 2.85 -5.19
N SER A 267 -10.43 4.11 -4.75
CA SER A 267 -10.66 5.26 -5.62
C SER A 267 -9.36 5.77 -6.26
N LEU A 268 -9.34 5.85 -7.59
CA LEU A 268 -8.27 6.50 -8.36
C LEU A 268 -8.72 7.90 -8.85
N SER A 269 -8.86 8.84 -7.92
CA SER A 269 -9.23 10.23 -8.22
C SER A 269 -8.24 11.22 -7.60
N LEU A 270 -8.04 12.37 -8.26
CA LEU A 270 -7.16 13.44 -7.75
C LEU A 270 -7.70 14.10 -6.49
#